data_AF-A0A257X147-F1
#
_entry.id   AF-A0A257X147-F1
#
_cell.length_a   1.000
_cell.length_b   1.000
_cell.length_c   1.000
_cell.angle_alpha   90.00
_cell.angle_beta   90.00
_cell.angle_gamma   90.00
#
_symmetry.space_group_name_H-M   'P 1'
#
loop_
_entity.id
_entity.type
_entity.pdbx_description
1 polymer ?
#
loop_
_entity_poly.entity_id
_entity_poly.type
_entity_poly.pdbx_seq_one_letter_code
_entity_poly.pdbx_strand_id
1 'polypeptide(L)'
;SFGTSGTLYGVADSPVVDGQGEVAAFCDSTDQWLPLVCTMNVTVVTEQVREMFRWDLRQLEAAVKTAPVGADGVMFLPYLNGERTPNLPNGTGVIHGLRPTNMAPANLARAAVEGATLGLAYGLKRFRDLGMNPTEIRLTGGGSKSSVWRQIAADCFNAEVVTLSTSEGAALGGAIQAAYAQANQGGTERVSYEQLCARLVTLDESTRCKPNAENAALYAAQLERQMELTGRLNQTGWL
;
A
#
# COMPACT_ATOMS: atom_id res chain seq x y z
N SER A 1 2.76 4.23 0.36
CA SER A 1 1.95 5.38 0.81
C SER A 1 0.48 5.02 0.73
N PHE A 2 -0.27 5.22 1.82
CA PHE A 2 -1.74 5.10 1.88
C PHE A 2 -2.37 6.50 1.83
N GLY A 3 -2.26 7.17 0.69
CA GLY A 3 -2.95 8.43 0.40
C GLY A 3 -4.31 8.18 -0.26
N THR A 4 -4.87 9.22 -0.89
CA THR A 4 -6.06 9.07 -1.77
C THR A 4 -5.82 7.98 -2.81
N SER A 5 -4.65 8.04 -3.44
CA SER A 5 -4.03 6.99 -4.23
C SER A 5 -2.97 6.25 -3.41
N GLY A 6 -2.63 5.05 -3.86
CA GLY A 6 -1.57 4.23 -3.31
C GLY A 6 -0.31 4.30 -4.14
N THR A 7 0.83 4.21 -3.45
CA THR A 7 2.12 4.02 -4.10
C THR A 7 2.99 3.04 -3.32
N LEU A 8 3.69 2.18 -4.05
CA LEU A 8 4.85 1.44 -3.54
C LEU A 8 6.08 2.00 -4.22
N TYR A 9 7.11 2.24 -3.43
CA TYR A 9 8.44 2.64 -3.89
C TYR A 9 9.45 1.66 -3.35
N GLY A 10 10.41 1.30 -4.18
CA GLY A 10 11.62 0.60 -3.77
C GLY A 10 12.86 1.39 -4.15
N VAL A 11 14.01 0.85 -3.76
CA VAL A 11 15.33 1.29 -4.22
C VAL A 11 16.04 0.06 -4.77
N ALA A 12 16.72 0.21 -5.91
CA ALA A 12 17.46 -0.86 -6.56
C ALA A 12 18.76 -0.34 -7.19
N ASP A 13 19.81 -1.16 -7.15
CA ASP A 13 21.13 -0.79 -7.71
C ASP A 13 21.20 -0.95 -9.24
N SER A 14 20.13 -1.44 -9.87
CA SER A 14 20.04 -1.64 -11.31
C SER A 14 18.61 -1.37 -11.81
N PRO A 15 18.42 -1.08 -13.12
CA PRO A 15 17.10 -0.79 -13.66
C PRO A 15 16.14 -1.95 -13.47
N VAL A 16 14.99 -1.69 -12.84
CA VAL A 16 13.91 -2.67 -12.65
C VAL A 16 12.89 -2.46 -13.76
N VAL A 17 13.09 -3.15 -14.89
CA VAL A 17 12.24 -3.03 -16.09
C VAL A 17 11.14 -4.09 -16.08
N ASP A 18 9.89 -3.66 -15.99
CA ASP A 18 8.73 -4.54 -16.07
C ASP A 18 8.18 -4.67 -17.50
N GLY A 19 8.24 -5.89 -18.04
CA GLY A 19 7.69 -6.20 -19.36
C GLY A 19 6.16 -6.06 -19.46
N GLN A 20 5.44 -6.00 -18.33
CA GLN A 20 3.99 -5.76 -18.30
C GLN A 20 3.62 -4.26 -18.19
N GLY A 21 4.61 -3.39 -17.93
CA GLY A 21 4.39 -1.95 -17.80
C GLY A 21 3.64 -1.51 -16.54
N GLU A 22 3.59 -2.33 -15.50
CA GLU A 22 2.91 -2.01 -14.23
C GLU A 22 3.85 -1.39 -13.19
N VAL A 23 5.15 -1.65 -13.33
CA VAL A 23 6.20 -1.00 -12.53
C VAL A 23 6.93 0.03 -13.37
N ALA A 24 6.86 1.29 -12.94
CA ALA A 24 7.62 2.38 -13.55
C ALA A 24 9.07 2.38 -13.03
N ALA A 25 10.03 2.43 -13.95
CA ALA A 25 11.46 2.49 -13.64
C ALA A 25 11.96 3.94 -13.65
N PHE A 26 11.98 4.59 -12.50
CA PHE A 26 12.62 5.90 -12.34
C PHE A 26 14.08 5.74 -11.87
N CYS A 27 14.93 6.73 -12.13
CA CYS A 27 16.24 6.87 -11.48
C CYS A 27 16.14 7.84 -10.30
N ASP A 28 17.01 7.71 -9.31
CA ASP A 28 17.20 8.74 -8.28
C ASP A 28 18.39 9.66 -8.58
N SER A 29 18.77 10.49 -7.60
CA SER A 29 19.90 11.42 -7.70
C SER A 29 21.21 10.86 -7.14
N THR A 30 21.27 9.55 -6.88
CA THR A 30 22.36 8.82 -6.23
C THR A 30 22.81 7.60 -7.04
N ASP A 31 22.56 7.61 -8.36
CA ASP A 31 22.86 6.52 -9.31
C ASP A 31 22.13 5.19 -9.00
N GLN A 32 21.04 5.23 -8.23
CA GLN A 32 20.14 4.09 -8.01
C GLN A 32 18.82 4.27 -8.77
N TRP A 33 17.97 3.26 -8.67
CA TRP A 33 16.67 3.18 -9.34
C TRP A 33 15.53 3.15 -8.32
N LEU A 34 14.44 3.82 -8.66
CA LEU A 34 13.21 3.97 -7.87
C LEU A 34 12.04 3.30 -8.59
N PRO A 35 11.95 1.95 -8.57
CA PRO A 35 10.78 1.25 -9.06
C PRO A 35 9.53 1.71 -8.31
N LEU A 36 8.46 1.97 -9.07
CA LEU A 36 7.23 2.54 -8.55
C LEU A 36 6.02 1.76 -9.06
N VAL A 37 5.16 1.32 -8.15
CA VAL A 37 3.77 0.93 -8.46
C VAL A 37 2.82 2.02 -7.98
N CYS A 38 1.80 2.34 -8.79
CA CYS A 38 0.76 3.28 -8.41
C CYS A 38 -0.61 2.62 -8.52
N THR A 39 -1.40 2.74 -7.46
CA THR A 39 -2.83 2.41 -7.44
C THR A 39 -3.65 3.67 -7.23
N MET A 40 -4.84 3.75 -7.79
CA MET A 40 -5.68 4.94 -7.79
C MET A 40 -6.60 4.98 -6.56
N ASN A 41 -6.90 3.82 -5.98
CA ASN A 41 -8.01 3.70 -5.04
C ASN A 41 -7.57 3.14 -3.68
N VAL A 42 -7.04 4.00 -2.81
CA VAL A 42 -6.70 3.63 -1.44
C VAL A 42 -7.65 4.27 -0.44
N THR A 43 -7.36 5.46 0.07
CA THR A 43 -8.27 6.06 1.06
C THR A 43 -9.57 6.55 0.44
N VAL A 44 -9.63 6.77 -0.89
CA VAL A 44 -10.88 7.15 -1.56
C VAL A 44 -12.00 6.13 -1.36
N VAL A 45 -11.70 4.83 -1.37
CA VAL A 45 -12.70 3.76 -1.19
C VAL A 45 -13.24 3.77 0.24
N THR A 46 -12.36 3.93 1.21
CA THR A 46 -12.75 3.99 2.62
C THR A 46 -13.53 5.27 2.94
N GLU A 47 -13.21 6.39 2.28
CA GLU A 47 -14.00 7.61 2.38
C GLU A 47 -15.40 7.45 1.77
N GLN A 48 -15.52 6.76 0.64
CA GLN A 48 -16.83 6.46 0.05
C GLN A 48 -17.69 5.56 0.95
N VAL A 49 -17.09 4.56 1.61
CA VAL A 49 -17.81 3.74 2.61
C VAL A 49 -18.20 4.59 3.82
N ARG A 50 -17.32 5.47 4.29
CA ARG A 50 -17.60 6.39 5.39
C ARG A 50 -18.78 7.31 5.06
N GLU A 51 -18.81 7.88 3.85
CA GLU A 51 -19.90 8.73 3.36
C GLU A 51 -21.22 7.94 3.23
N MET A 52 -21.16 6.73 2.67
CA MET A 52 -22.32 5.84 2.52
C MET A 52 -23.05 5.60 3.85
N PHE A 53 -22.32 5.41 4.94
CA PHE A 53 -22.88 5.19 6.27
C PHE A 53 -22.96 6.45 7.14
N ARG A 54 -22.57 7.62 6.60
CA ARG A 54 -22.52 8.91 7.31
C ARG A 54 -21.70 8.85 8.60
N TRP A 55 -20.59 8.13 8.54
CA TRP A 55 -19.70 7.94 9.68
C TRP A 55 -18.66 9.06 9.78
N ASP A 56 -18.19 9.29 11.00
CA ASP A 56 -16.90 9.94 11.22
C ASP A 56 -15.75 8.91 11.11
N LEU A 57 -14.51 9.39 11.23
CA LEU A 57 -13.33 8.52 11.13
C LEU A 57 -13.26 7.49 12.27
N ARG A 58 -13.74 7.82 13.47
CA ARG A 58 -13.71 6.90 14.63
C ARG A 58 -14.70 5.76 14.45
N GLN A 59 -15.88 6.06 13.90
CA GLN A 59 -16.89 5.07 13.58
C GLN A 59 -16.42 4.12 12.47
N LEU A 60 -15.77 4.65 11.42
CA LEU A 60 -15.13 3.82 10.40
C LEU A 60 -14.07 2.90 11.02
N GLU A 61 -13.16 3.43 11.83
CA GLU A 61 -12.09 2.63 12.45
C GLU A 61 -12.66 1.56 13.39
N ALA A 62 -13.69 1.89 14.16
CA ALA A 62 -14.39 0.92 14.99
C ALA A 62 -15.05 -0.19 14.14
N ALA A 63 -15.71 0.17 13.04
CA ALA A 63 -16.36 -0.78 12.14
C ALA A 63 -15.36 -1.75 11.47
N VAL A 64 -14.22 -1.23 11.01
CA VAL A 64 -13.14 -2.06 10.44
C VAL A 64 -12.58 -3.04 11.49
N LYS A 65 -12.44 -2.57 12.74
CA LYS A 65 -11.89 -3.36 13.84
C LYS A 65 -12.81 -4.49 14.31
N THR A 66 -14.13 -4.30 14.27
CA THR A 66 -15.09 -5.30 14.77
C THR A 66 -15.34 -6.42 13.76
N ALA A 67 -15.20 -6.15 12.46
CA ALA A 67 -15.31 -7.18 11.43
C ALA A 67 -14.14 -8.19 11.52
N PRO A 68 -14.39 -9.47 11.23
CA PRO A 68 -13.34 -10.48 11.19
C PRO A 68 -12.43 -10.30 9.97
N VAL A 69 -11.26 -10.96 10.01
CA VAL A 69 -10.34 -11.04 8.86
C VAL A 69 -11.06 -11.64 7.66
N GLY A 70 -10.98 -10.97 6.52
CA GLY A 70 -11.70 -11.36 5.31
C GLY A 70 -13.17 -10.96 5.28
N ALA A 71 -13.62 -10.10 6.19
CA ALA A 71 -14.95 -9.50 6.19
C ALA A 71 -16.11 -10.50 6.03
N ASP A 72 -16.01 -11.68 6.66
CA ASP A 72 -16.97 -12.80 6.50
C ASP A 72 -17.24 -13.19 5.04
N GLY A 73 -16.21 -13.11 4.19
CA GLY A 73 -16.27 -13.47 2.77
C GLY A 73 -16.74 -12.35 1.84
N VAL A 74 -16.96 -11.13 2.34
CA VAL A 74 -17.22 -9.96 1.50
C VAL A 74 -15.91 -9.46 0.88
N MET A 75 -15.89 -9.29 -0.43
CA MET A 75 -14.74 -8.76 -1.18
C MET A 75 -15.12 -7.44 -1.84
N PHE A 76 -14.22 -6.46 -1.78
CA PHE A 76 -14.38 -5.17 -2.45
C PHE A 76 -13.24 -4.99 -3.47
N LEU A 77 -13.55 -4.97 -4.76
CA LEU A 77 -12.62 -4.51 -5.80
C LEU A 77 -12.63 -2.97 -5.81
N PRO A 78 -11.50 -2.31 -5.54
CA PRO A 78 -11.49 -0.90 -5.15
C PRO A 78 -11.61 0.09 -6.33
N TYR A 79 -11.83 -0.36 -7.57
CA TYR A 79 -11.61 0.42 -8.80
C TYR A 79 -12.63 1.55 -9.08
N LEU A 80 -12.97 2.38 -8.09
CA LEU A 80 -13.99 3.42 -8.19
C LEU A 80 -13.66 4.52 -9.20
N ASN A 81 -12.37 4.76 -9.46
CA ASN A 81 -11.89 5.76 -10.43
C ASN A 81 -11.13 5.13 -11.61
N GLY A 82 -11.45 3.88 -11.97
CA GLY A 82 -10.54 3.05 -12.75
C GLY A 82 -9.28 2.71 -11.96
N GLU A 83 -8.30 2.07 -12.58
CA GLU A 83 -7.07 1.64 -11.92
C GLU A 83 -5.85 1.72 -12.85
N ARG A 84 -4.69 2.04 -12.26
CA ARG A 84 -3.38 2.06 -12.95
C ARG A 84 -2.69 0.72 -12.86
N THR A 85 -2.65 0.13 -11.67
CA THR A 85 -2.02 -1.17 -11.43
C THR A 85 -3.00 -2.08 -10.68
N PRO A 86 -3.55 -3.13 -11.31
CA PRO A 86 -3.37 -3.50 -12.72
C PRO A 86 -3.99 -2.45 -13.68
N ASN A 87 -3.59 -2.48 -14.95
CA ASN A 87 -4.04 -1.53 -15.97
C ASN A 87 -5.54 -1.72 -16.32
N LEU A 88 -6.41 -1.01 -15.62
CA LEU A 88 -7.88 -1.06 -15.77
C LEU A 88 -8.44 0.37 -15.78
N PRO A 89 -8.14 1.20 -16.80
CA PRO A 89 -8.50 2.62 -16.80
C PRO A 89 -10.01 2.88 -16.73
N ASN A 90 -10.82 1.90 -17.17
CA ASN A 90 -12.28 1.94 -17.12
C ASN A 90 -12.88 1.06 -16.02
N GLY A 91 -12.04 0.49 -15.15
CA GLY A 91 -12.47 -0.38 -14.07
C GLY A 91 -13.49 0.29 -13.17
N THR A 92 -14.36 -0.52 -12.57
CA THR A 92 -15.40 -0.07 -11.64
C THR A 92 -15.31 -0.81 -10.31
N GLY A 93 -15.82 -0.20 -9.24
CA GLY A 93 -15.89 -0.85 -7.94
C GLY A 93 -16.87 -2.02 -7.93
N VAL A 94 -16.49 -3.13 -7.29
CA VAL A 94 -17.32 -4.33 -7.20
C VAL A 94 -17.37 -4.81 -5.77
N ILE A 95 -18.58 -5.03 -5.25
CA ILE A 95 -18.79 -5.72 -3.97
C ILE A 95 -19.29 -7.13 -4.29
N HIS A 96 -18.53 -8.14 -3.91
CA HIS A 96 -18.82 -9.55 -4.17
C HIS A 96 -18.94 -10.34 -2.86
N GLY A 97 -19.75 -11.41 -2.87
CA GLY A 97 -19.86 -12.34 -1.75
C GLY A 97 -20.90 -11.97 -0.67
N LEU A 98 -21.78 -11.00 -0.94
CA LEU A 98 -22.85 -10.61 -0.02
C LEU A 98 -23.89 -11.72 0.15
N ARG A 99 -24.28 -11.93 1.41
CA ARG A 99 -25.33 -12.81 1.90
C ARG A 99 -26.09 -12.10 3.02
N PRO A 100 -27.34 -12.48 3.33
CA PRO A 100 -28.07 -11.92 4.47
C PRO A 100 -27.29 -11.99 5.80
N THR A 101 -26.43 -12.99 5.96
CA THR A 101 -25.63 -13.22 7.17
C THR A 101 -24.39 -12.36 7.30
N ASN A 102 -23.84 -11.80 6.21
CA ASN A 102 -22.60 -11.02 6.22
C ASN A 102 -22.76 -9.60 5.65
N MET A 103 -23.97 -9.24 5.20
CA MET A 103 -24.32 -7.90 4.72
C MET A 103 -24.45 -6.92 5.89
N ALA A 104 -23.30 -6.60 6.50
CA ALA A 104 -23.17 -5.70 7.63
C ALA A 104 -22.26 -4.51 7.27
N PRO A 105 -22.53 -3.30 7.79
CA PRO A 105 -21.69 -2.13 7.54
C PRO A 105 -20.20 -2.35 7.92
N ALA A 106 -19.95 -3.08 9.01
CA ALA A 106 -18.60 -3.43 9.44
C ALA A 106 -17.84 -4.27 8.41
N ASN A 107 -18.50 -5.26 7.81
CA ASN A 107 -17.91 -6.10 6.78
C ASN A 107 -17.64 -5.32 5.48
N LEU A 108 -18.52 -4.38 5.10
CA LEU A 108 -18.27 -3.51 3.96
C LEU A 108 -17.08 -2.57 4.19
N ALA A 109 -16.95 -2.00 5.39
CA ALA A 109 -15.79 -1.17 5.76
C ALA A 109 -14.49 -1.97 5.77
N ARG A 110 -14.53 -3.18 6.34
CA ARG A 110 -13.38 -4.09 6.38
C ARG A 110 -12.97 -4.54 4.98
N ALA A 111 -13.92 -4.95 4.15
CA ALA A 111 -13.66 -5.35 2.77
C ALA A 111 -13.08 -4.20 1.92
N ALA A 112 -13.50 -2.94 2.15
CA ALA A 112 -12.91 -1.79 1.49
C ALA A 112 -11.43 -1.57 1.86
N VAL A 113 -11.10 -1.66 3.15
CA VAL A 113 -9.71 -1.57 3.64
C VAL A 113 -8.87 -2.74 3.12
N GLU A 114 -9.38 -3.96 3.22
CA GLU A 114 -8.70 -5.17 2.74
C GLU A 114 -8.50 -5.12 1.23
N GLY A 115 -9.52 -4.78 0.44
CA GLY A 115 -9.47 -4.70 -1.02
C GLY A 115 -8.48 -3.66 -1.54
N ALA A 116 -8.44 -2.47 -0.94
CA ALA A 116 -7.44 -1.44 -1.25
C ALA A 116 -6.01 -1.92 -0.90
N THR A 117 -5.85 -2.60 0.24
CA THR A 117 -4.56 -3.12 0.69
C THR A 117 -4.08 -4.27 -0.20
N LEU A 118 -4.98 -5.16 -0.61
CA LEU A 118 -4.71 -6.25 -1.54
C LEU A 118 -4.34 -5.74 -2.93
N GLY A 119 -4.91 -4.60 -3.38
CA GLY A 119 -4.46 -3.93 -4.60
C GLY A 119 -2.99 -3.48 -4.50
N LEU A 120 -2.55 -2.99 -3.34
CA LEU A 120 -1.12 -2.74 -3.10
C LEU A 120 -0.33 -4.03 -2.95
N ALA A 121 -0.89 -5.08 -2.36
CA ALA A 121 -0.23 -6.37 -2.23
C ALA A 121 0.02 -7.02 -3.60
N TYR A 122 -0.87 -6.81 -4.56
CA TYR A 122 -0.64 -7.13 -5.97
C TYR A 122 0.58 -6.38 -6.51
N GLY A 123 0.66 -5.07 -6.31
CA GLY A 123 1.86 -4.28 -6.65
C GLY A 123 3.14 -4.81 -6.02
N LEU A 124 3.08 -5.22 -4.75
CA LEU A 124 4.20 -5.82 -4.04
C LEU A 124 4.57 -7.21 -4.61
N LYS A 125 3.57 -7.98 -5.05
CA LYS A 125 3.80 -9.23 -5.79
C LYS A 125 4.56 -8.95 -7.09
N ARG A 126 4.21 -7.89 -7.84
CA ARG A 126 4.97 -7.49 -9.04
C ARG A 126 6.42 -7.13 -8.72
N PHE A 127 6.67 -6.42 -7.63
CA PHE A 127 8.04 -6.17 -7.13
C PHE A 127 8.80 -7.48 -6.86
N ARG A 128 8.17 -8.46 -6.21
CA ARG A 128 8.76 -9.79 -5.94
C ARG A 128 9.06 -10.57 -7.21
N ASP A 129 8.14 -10.55 -8.17
CA ASP A 129 8.32 -11.18 -9.48
C ASP A 129 9.52 -10.58 -10.25
N LEU A 130 9.88 -9.32 -9.95
CA LEU A 130 11.04 -8.60 -10.49
C LEU A 130 12.29 -8.69 -9.60
N GLY A 131 12.28 -9.54 -8.58
CA GLY A 131 13.44 -9.83 -7.72
C GLY A 131 13.54 -8.99 -6.44
N MET A 132 12.58 -8.12 -6.16
CA MET A 132 12.58 -7.30 -4.94
C MET A 132 11.79 -7.96 -3.81
N ASN A 133 12.47 -8.31 -2.73
CA ASN A 133 11.88 -9.05 -1.60
C ASN A 133 12.00 -8.27 -0.28
N PRO A 134 11.25 -7.17 -0.08
CA PRO A 134 11.33 -6.41 1.15
C PRO A 134 10.76 -7.21 2.34
N THR A 135 11.49 -7.20 3.45
CA THR A 135 11.07 -7.82 4.73
C THR A 135 10.42 -6.82 5.67
N GLU A 136 10.61 -5.52 5.41
CA GLU A 136 10.08 -4.41 6.22
C GLU A 136 9.65 -3.26 5.30
N ILE A 137 8.47 -2.68 5.55
CA ILE A 137 7.85 -1.64 4.72
C ILE A 137 7.62 -0.39 5.56
N ARG A 138 8.06 0.76 5.05
CA ARG A 138 7.78 2.07 5.63
C ARG A 138 6.39 2.55 5.19
N LEU A 139 5.46 2.66 6.14
CA LEU A 139 4.12 3.18 5.87
C LEU A 139 4.07 4.70 6.11
N THR A 140 3.36 5.37 5.21
CA THR A 140 3.05 6.81 5.27
C THR A 140 1.69 7.05 4.64
N GLY A 141 1.17 8.27 4.73
CA GLY A 141 -0.15 8.66 4.23
C GLY A 141 -1.24 8.64 5.30
N GLY A 142 -2.44 9.10 4.94
CA GLY A 142 -3.57 9.19 5.88
C GLY A 142 -3.98 7.83 6.46
N GLY A 143 -4.02 6.80 5.62
CA GLY A 143 -4.42 5.44 6.04
C GLY A 143 -3.46 4.80 7.04
N SER A 144 -2.17 5.16 7.01
CA SER A 144 -1.17 4.59 7.93
C SER A 144 -1.32 5.06 9.37
N LYS A 145 -2.19 6.05 9.64
CA LYS A 145 -2.49 6.51 11.00
C LYS A 145 -3.36 5.50 11.77
N SER A 146 -4.17 4.72 11.05
CA SER A 146 -5.03 3.71 11.67
C SER A 146 -4.22 2.48 12.10
N SER A 147 -4.31 2.14 13.38
CA SER A 147 -3.60 0.98 13.94
C SER A 147 -4.09 -0.35 13.36
N VAL A 148 -5.40 -0.50 13.13
CA VAL A 148 -5.97 -1.70 12.53
C VAL A 148 -5.56 -1.84 11.06
N TRP A 149 -5.51 -0.74 10.30
CA TRP A 149 -5.06 -0.79 8.91
C TRP A 149 -3.56 -1.14 8.83
N ARG A 150 -2.72 -0.61 9.73
CA ARG A 150 -1.30 -1.04 9.78
C ARG A 150 -1.16 -2.55 10.01
N GLN A 151 -1.95 -3.15 10.90
CA GLN A 151 -1.91 -4.61 11.10
C GLN A 151 -2.40 -5.36 9.85
N ILE A 152 -3.51 -4.93 9.23
CA ILE A 152 -4.00 -5.51 7.96
C ILE A 152 -2.91 -5.44 6.88
N ALA A 153 -2.21 -4.31 6.78
CA ALA A 153 -1.11 -4.14 5.83
C ALA A 153 0.04 -5.11 6.09
N ALA A 154 0.46 -5.29 7.35
CA ALA A 154 1.50 -6.26 7.72
C ALA A 154 1.11 -7.67 7.27
N ASP A 155 -0.13 -8.07 7.57
CA ASP A 155 -0.65 -9.39 7.25
C ASP A 155 -0.79 -9.58 5.72
N CYS A 156 -1.38 -8.62 5.00
CA CYS A 156 -1.53 -8.68 3.53
C CYS A 156 -0.19 -8.70 2.79
N PHE A 157 0.78 -7.90 3.25
CA PHE A 157 2.09 -7.84 2.63
C PHE A 157 3.00 -8.99 3.04
N ASN A 158 2.67 -9.68 4.15
CA ASN A 158 3.54 -10.66 4.79
C ASN A 158 4.95 -10.08 5.03
N ALA A 159 5.00 -8.88 5.60
CA ALA A 159 6.21 -8.13 5.91
C ALA A 159 5.97 -7.27 7.16
N GLU A 160 7.02 -6.97 7.92
CA GLU A 160 6.90 -6.00 9.01
C GLU A 160 6.56 -4.62 8.43
N VAL A 161 5.72 -3.85 9.12
CA VAL A 161 5.41 -2.48 8.73
C VAL A 161 5.64 -1.53 9.89
N VAL A 162 6.12 -0.32 9.58
CA VAL A 162 6.41 0.71 10.58
C VAL A 162 6.29 2.10 9.94
N THR A 163 5.84 3.10 10.68
CA THR A 163 5.81 4.50 10.18
C THR A 163 7.07 5.26 10.57
N LEU A 164 7.32 6.37 9.88
CA LEU A 164 8.34 7.34 10.31
C LEU A 164 7.79 8.22 11.44
N SER A 165 8.67 8.76 12.27
CA SER A 165 8.28 9.73 13.31
C SER A 165 7.81 11.08 12.72
N THR A 166 8.18 11.38 11.46
CA THR A 166 7.70 12.53 10.72
C THR A 166 6.71 12.11 9.62
N SER A 167 5.66 12.90 9.42
CA SER A 167 4.75 12.74 8.28
C SER A 167 5.33 13.32 6.98
N GLU A 168 6.29 14.25 7.08
CA GLU A 168 6.78 15.06 5.96
C GLU A 168 7.99 14.43 5.26
N GLY A 169 7.82 13.20 4.77
CA GLY A 169 8.90 12.41 4.19
C GLY A 169 9.61 13.10 3.01
N ALA A 170 8.86 13.77 2.13
CA ALA A 170 9.44 14.48 0.99
C ALA A 170 10.27 15.71 1.42
N ALA A 171 9.78 16.48 2.39
CA ALA A 171 10.52 17.63 2.92
C ALA A 171 11.81 17.19 3.64
N LEU A 172 11.73 16.12 4.44
CA LEU A 172 12.91 15.52 5.08
C LEU A 172 13.91 15.00 4.03
N GLY A 173 13.44 14.30 3.00
CA GLY A 173 14.29 13.82 1.90
C GLY A 173 15.01 14.97 1.18
N GLY A 174 14.30 16.06 0.87
CA GLY A 174 14.90 17.26 0.28
C GLY A 174 15.96 17.92 1.17
N ALA A 175 15.71 17.98 2.49
CA ALA A 175 16.70 18.49 3.44
C ALA A 175 17.95 17.58 3.53
N ILE A 176 17.78 16.26 3.52
CA ILE A 176 18.87 15.29 3.48
C ILE A 176 19.68 15.45 2.19
N GLN A 177 19.01 15.60 1.04
CA GLN A 177 19.66 15.80 -0.25
C GLN A 177 20.47 17.11 -0.29
N ALA A 178 19.92 18.20 0.24
CA ALA A 178 20.65 19.47 0.36
C ALA A 178 21.87 19.33 1.27
N ALA A 179 21.75 18.65 2.41
CA ALA A 179 22.86 18.37 3.32
C ALA A 179 23.94 17.50 2.65
N TYR A 180 23.55 16.48 1.89
CA TYR A 180 24.45 15.62 1.12
C TYR A 180 25.25 16.42 0.10
N ALA A 181 24.57 17.24 -0.70
CA ALA A 181 25.22 18.07 -1.72
C ALA A 181 26.21 19.06 -1.09
N GLN A 182 25.81 19.71 0.01
CA GLN A 182 26.67 20.67 0.72
C GLN A 182 27.89 20.00 1.36
N ALA A 183 27.70 18.85 2.03
CA ALA A 183 28.78 18.15 2.72
C ALA A 183 29.84 17.60 1.74
N ASN A 184 29.41 17.23 0.53
CA ASN A 184 30.29 16.66 -0.49
C ASN A 184 30.85 17.71 -1.47
N GLN A 185 30.61 19.01 -1.22
CA GLN A 185 31.18 20.09 -2.02
C GLN A 185 32.64 20.37 -1.61
N GLY A 186 33.61 19.95 -2.43
CA GLY A 186 35.01 20.37 -2.31
C GLY A 186 35.81 19.83 -1.11
N GLY A 187 35.24 18.93 -0.31
CA GLY A 187 35.90 18.30 0.84
C GLY A 187 36.73 17.05 0.47
N THR A 188 37.72 16.73 1.31
CA THR A 188 38.51 15.48 1.22
C THR A 188 37.78 14.26 1.79
N GLU A 189 36.84 14.49 2.71
CA GLU A 189 36.00 13.45 3.31
C GLU A 189 34.61 13.50 2.69
N ARG A 190 34.11 12.35 2.25
CA ARG A 190 32.77 12.23 1.67
C ARG A 190 31.81 11.59 2.66
N VAL A 191 30.61 12.14 2.74
CA VAL A 191 29.49 11.58 3.51
C VAL A 191 28.57 10.85 2.55
N SER A 192 28.22 9.60 2.87
CA SER A 192 27.29 8.81 2.07
C SER A 192 25.84 9.22 2.33
N TYR A 193 24.95 8.96 1.37
CA TYR A 193 23.53 9.27 1.52
C TYR A 193 22.90 8.41 2.64
N GLU A 194 23.31 7.14 2.74
CA GLU A 194 22.89 6.18 3.75
C GLU A 194 23.27 6.64 5.16
N GLN A 195 24.47 7.21 5.35
CA GLN A 195 24.89 7.75 6.65
C GLN A 195 23.99 8.91 7.11
N LEU A 196 23.61 9.80 6.19
CA LEU A 196 22.70 10.90 6.51
C LEU A 196 21.29 10.38 6.80
N CYS A 197 20.79 9.43 5.99
CA CYS A 197 19.49 8.81 6.22
C CYS A 197 19.45 8.08 7.56
N ALA A 198 20.45 7.26 7.90
CA ALA A 198 20.51 6.53 9.16
C ALA A 198 20.50 7.46 10.39
N ARG A 199 21.04 8.67 10.25
CA ARG A 199 21.09 9.67 11.32
C ARG A 199 19.80 10.51 11.42
N LEU A 200 19.15 10.80 10.29
CA LEU A 200 18.09 11.82 10.20
C LEU A 200 16.69 11.23 10.01
N VAL A 201 16.58 9.96 9.59
CA VAL A 201 15.31 9.26 9.43
C VAL A 201 15.03 8.41 10.65
N THR A 202 14.05 8.84 11.45
CA THR A 202 13.64 8.13 12.66
C THR A 202 12.35 7.35 12.42
N LEU A 203 12.32 6.10 12.89
CA LEU A 203 11.13 5.26 12.88
C LEU A 203 10.32 5.50 14.14
N ASP A 204 8.99 5.49 14.03
CA ASP A 204 8.11 5.41 15.18
C ASP A 204 7.82 3.94 15.51
N GLU A 205 8.70 3.35 16.32
CA GLU A 205 8.61 1.94 16.72
C GLU A 205 7.30 1.58 17.44
N SER A 206 6.59 2.56 18.01
CA SER A 206 5.27 2.34 18.64
C SER A 206 4.19 1.94 17.62
N THR A 207 4.44 2.19 16.34
CA THR A 207 3.51 1.88 15.23
C THR A 207 3.77 0.54 14.56
N ARG A 208 4.85 -0.16 14.95
CA ARG A 208 5.28 -1.39 14.30
C ARG A 208 4.21 -2.47 14.39
N CYS A 209 3.90 -3.09 13.26
CA CYS A 209 3.07 -4.28 13.18
C CYS A 209 3.87 -5.41 12.52
N LYS A 210 3.81 -6.60 13.12
CA LYS A 210 4.39 -7.81 12.57
C LYS A 210 3.30 -8.65 11.92
N PRO A 211 3.58 -9.32 10.78
CA PRO A 211 2.58 -10.16 10.14
C PRO A 211 2.17 -11.31 11.07
N ASN A 212 0.86 -11.51 11.21
CA ASN A 212 0.32 -12.73 11.77
C ASN A 212 0.29 -13.81 10.68
N ALA A 213 0.89 -14.97 10.93
CA ALA A 213 1.06 -16.03 9.93
C ALA A 213 -0.28 -16.62 9.44
N GLU A 214 -1.27 -16.77 10.32
CA GLU A 214 -2.59 -17.30 9.94
C GLU A 214 -3.33 -16.30 9.05
N ASN A 215 -3.33 -15.02 9.43
CA ASN A 215 -3.94 -13.96 8.62
C ASN A 215 -3.22 -13.77 7.28
N ALA A 216 -1.89 -13.85 7.27
CA ALA A 216 -1.10 -13.74 6.04
C ALA A 216 -1.46 -14.85 5.05
N ALA A 217 -1.66 -16.09 5.51
CA ALA A 217 -2.13 -17.19 4.67
C ALA A 217 -3.54 -16.93 4.12
N LEU A 218 -4.44 -16.38 4.95
CA LEU A 218 -5.79 -16.00 4.52
C LEU A 218 -5.76 -14.90 3.45
N TYR A 219 -4.97 -13.84 3.65
CA TYR A 219 -4.87 -12.74 2.69
C TYR A 219 -4.15 -13.15 1.41
N ALA A 220 -3.17 -14.04 1.46
CA ALA A 220 -2.58 -14.62 0.25
C ALA A 220 -3.65 -15.33 -0.59
N ALA A 221 -4.51 -16.13 0.05
CA ALA A 221 -5.63 -16.77 -0.65
C ALA A 221 -6.67 -15.76 -1.17
N GLN A 222 -6.90 -14.65 -0.46
CA GLN A 222 -7.80 -13.58 -0.93
C GLN A 222 -7.23 -12.79 -2.10
N LEU A 223 -5.92 -12.53 -2.10
CA LEU A 223 -5.23 -11.86 -3.22
C LEU A 223 -5.43 -12.65 -4.51
N GLU A 224 -5.23 -13.96 -4.47
CA GLU A 224 -5.45 -14.84 -5.63
C GLU A 224 -6.90 -14.78 -6.12
N ARG A 225 -7.89 -14.84 -5.20
CA ARG A 225 -9.31 -14.71 -5.57
C ARG A 225 -9.64 -13.33 -6.15
N GLN A 226 -9.06 -12.27 -5.61
CA GLN A 226 -9.25 -10.91 -6.12
C GLN A 226 -8.66 -10.78 -7.53
N MET A 227 -7.46 -11.30 -7.76
CA MET A 227 -6.83 -11.33 -9.09
C MET A 227 -7.65 -12.15 -10.09
N GLU A 228 -8.16 -13.32 -9.69
CA GLU A 228 -9.02 -14.16 -10.53
C GLU A 228 -10.33 -13.44 -10.89
N LEU A 229 -11.02 -12.86 -9.91
CA LEU A 229 -12.27 -12.14 -10.13
C LEU A 229 -12.05 -10.93 -11.05
N THR A 230 -11.02 -10.13 -10.77
CA THR A 230 -10.63 -9.00 -11.63
C THR A 230 -10.35 -9.46 -13.06
N GLY A 231 -9.58 -10.53 -13.23
CA GLY A 231 -9.27 -11.09 -14.56
C GLY A 231 -10.52 -11.54 -15.31
N ARG A 232 -11.43 -12.27 -14.65
CA ARG A 232 -12.69 -12.74 -15.25
C ARG A 232 -13.60 -11.58 -15.66
N LEU A 233 -13.78 -10.59 -14.80
CA LEU A 233 -14.63 -9.44 -15.09
C LEU A 233 -14.06 -8.60 -16.24
N ASN A 234 -12.75 -8.37 -16.27
CA ASN A 234 -12.09 -7.66 -17.36
C ASN A 234 -12.22 -8.42 -18.70
N GLN A 235 -11.93 -9.73 -18.72
CA GLN A 235 -12.05 -10.55 -19.93
C GLN A 235 -13.47 -10.62 -20.48
N THR A 236 -14.48 -10.43 -19.63
CA THR A 236 -15.89 -10.48 -20.02
C THR A 236 -16.52 -9.10 -20.21
N GLY A 237 -15.74 -8.02 -20.13
CA GLY A 237 -16.19 -6.64 -20.37
C GLY A 237 -17.04 -6.04 -19.25
N TRP A 238 -16.92 -6.55 -18.02
CA TRP A 238 -17.57 -6.01 -16.82
C TRP A 238 -16.67 -5.06 -16.00
N LEU A 239 -15.38 -4.98 -16.35
CA LEU A 239 -14.42 -3.99 -15.87
C LEU A 239 -13.80 -3.23 -17.05
#